data_AF-A0A9D4D6P6-F1
#
_entry.id   AF-A0A9D4D6P6-F1
#
_cell.length_a   1.000
_cell.length_b   1.000
_cell.length_c   1.000
_cell.angle_alpha   90.00
_cell.angle_beta   90.00
_cell.angle_gamma   90.00
#
_symmetry.space_group_name_H-M   'P 1'
#
loop_
_entity.id
_entity.type
_entity.pdbx_description
1 polymer ?
#
loop_
_entity_poly.entity_id
_entity_poly.type
_entity_poly.pdbx_seq_one_letter_code
_entity_poly.pdbx_strand_id
1 'polypeptide(L)'
;MVFEEDFPNINLIIDLVQSLPPTSVSCETSFSQMKLIKTARRLNMKDTTLNSLMQTKLLSSDVAGFDPNPVIDYWLVNKFAENSLLIFI
;
A
#
# COMPACT_ATOMS: atom_id res chain seq x y z
N MET A 1 1.59 34.23 8.45
CA MET A 1 2.95 33.67 8.64
C MET A 1 3.73 34.10 7.41
N VAL A 2 4.69 35.02 7.54
CA VAL A 2 5.17 35.90 6.44
C VAL A 2 6.31 35.28 5.61
N PHE A 3 6.66 34.01 5.84
CA PHE A 3 7.86 33.41 5.24
C PHE A 3 7.64 32.69 3.90
N GLU A 4 6.40 32.59 3.43
CA GLU A 4 6.06 31.74 2.29
C GLU A 4 6.30 32.40 0.92
N GLU A 5 6.12 33.72 0.81
CA GLU A 5 6.24 34.44 -0.47
C GLU A 5 7.65 34.98 -0.76
N ASP A 6 8.44 35.26 0.28
CA ASP A 6 9.74 35.95 0.12
C ASP A 6 10.86 35.03 -0.40
N PHE A 7 10.76 33.71 -0.17
CA PHE A 7 11.84 32.75 -0.50
C PHE A 7 11.32 31.38 -0.98
N PRO A 8 10.63 31.31 -2.14
CA PRO A 8 10.04 30.06 -2.64
C PRO A 8 11.06 28.93 -2.82
N ASN A 9 12.29 29.26 -3.21
CA ASN A 9 13.36 28.28 -3.40
C ASN A 9 13.88 27.67 -2.08
N ILE A 10 13.84 28.43 -0.97
CA ILE A 10 14.29 27.93 0.33
C ILE A 10 13.28 26.91 0.84
N ASN A 11 11.98 27.18 0.68
CA ASN A 11 10.93 26.24 1.06
C ASN A 11 11.05 24.93 0.28
N LEU A 12 11.28 24.99 -1.03
CA LEU A 12 11.52 23.79 -1.86
C LEU A 12 12.73 22.97 -1.39
N ILE A 13 13.82 23.63 -0.97
CA ILE A 13 15.00 22.94 -0.43
C ILE A 13 14.67 22.27 0.91
N ILE A 14 13.92 22.95 1.78
CA ILE A 14 13.50 22.38 3.06
C ILE A 14 12.63 21.14 2.82
N ASP A 15 11.64 21.22 1.93
CA ASP A 15 10.79 20.09 1.58
C ASP A 15 11.60 18.92 1.00
N LEU A 16 12.56 19.22 0.13
CA LEU A 16 13.44 18.21 -0.45
C LEU A 16 14.30 17.54 0.62
N VAL A 17 14.91 18.30 1.53
CA VAL A 17 15.71 17.76 2.63
C VAL A 17 14.85 16.91 3.57
N GLN A 18 13.59 17.31 3.82
CA GLN A 18 12.65 16.52 4.63
C GLN A 18 12.21 15.23 3.94
N SER A 19 12.19 15.19 2.60
CA SER A 19 11.88 13.97 1.84
C SER A 19 13.00 12.93 1.85
N LEU A 20 14.23 13.33 2.19
CA LEU A 20 15.37 12.42 2.24
C LEU A 20 15.35 11.63 3.55
N PRO A 21 15.41 10.29 3.50
CA PRO A 21 15.51 9.51 4.72
C PRO A 21 16.85 9.82 5.42
N PRO A 22 16.84 10.12 6.73
CA PRO A 22 18.06 10.49 7.46
C PRO A 22 19.03 9.32 7.65
N THR A 23 18.59 8.08 7.40
CA THR A 23 19.38 6.86 7.61
C THR A 23 19.06 5.79 6.56
N SER A 24 19.97 4.83 6.38
CA SER A 24 19.77 3.65 5.53
C SER A 24 18.90 2.56 6.17
N VAL A 25 18.51 2.69 7.44
CA VAL A 25 17.80 1.64 8.19
C VAL A 25 16.48 1.24 7.51
N SER A 26 15.76 2.21 6.95
CA SER A 26 14.53 1.97 6.18
C SER A 26 14.80 1.14 4.91
N CYS A 27 15.93 1.38 4.25
CA CYS A 27 16.35 0.59 3.09
C CYS A 27 16.73 -0.84 3.49
N GLU A 28 17.51 -1.02 4.56
CA GLU A 28 17.90 -2.34 5.06
C GLU A 28 16.68 -3.18 5.48
N THR A 29 15.72 -2.55 6.15
CA THR A 29 14.44 -3.17 6.50
C THR A 29 13.67 -3.61 5.25
N SER A 30 13.62 -2.75 4.23
CA SER A 30 12.99 -3.04 2.95
C SER A 30 13.70 -4.21 2.23
N PHE A 31 15.03 -4.24 2.18
CA PHE A 31 15.75 -5.37 1.58
C PHE A 31 15.55 -6.68 2.34
N SER A 32 15.43 -6.62 3.67
CA SER A 32 15.09 -7.79 4.49
C SER A 32 13.71 -8.34 4.12
N GLN A 33 12.70 -7.47 3.97
CA GLN A 33 11.36 -7.88 3.52
C GLN A 33 11.37 -8.43 2.08
N MET A 34 12.12 -7.81 1.18
CA MET A 34 12.29 -8.30 -0.19
C MET A 34 12.90 -9.70 -0.21
N LYS A 35 13.89 -9.96 0.65
CA LYS A 35 14.47 -11.29 0.81
C LYS A 35 13.42 -12.30 1.26
N LEU A 36 12.61 -11.96 2.27
CA LEU A 36 11.51 -12.82 2.74
C LEU A 36 10.51 -13.13 1.62
N ILE A 37 10.07 -12.12 0.86
CA ILE A 37 9.15 -12.30 -0.27
C ILE A 37 9.77 -13.21 -1.33
N LYS A 38 11.03 -12.98 -1.68
CA LYS A 38 11.77 -13.77 -2.69
C LYS A 38 11.95 -15.22 -2.25
N THR A 39 12.21 -15.48 -0.97
CA THR A 39 12.51 -16.82 -0.47
C THR A 39 11.31 -17.58 0.10
N ALA A 40 10.18 -16.92 0.35
CA ALA A 40 9.01 -17.48 1.02
C ALA A 40 8.52 -18.82 0.44
N ARG A 41 8.57 -19.00 -0.88
CA ARG A 41 8.14 -20.24 -1.55
C ARG A 41 9.24 -20.95 -2.33
N ARG A 42 10.52 -20.55 -2.19
CA ARG A 42 11.65 -21.02 -3.03
C ARG A 42 11.36 -20.94 -4.54
N LEU A 43 10.46 -20.04 -4.95
CA LEU A 43 10.08 -19.85 -6.34
C LEU A 43 11.03 -18.84 -6.99
N ASN A 44 11.34 -19.06 -8.26
CA ASN A 44 11.88 -17.99 -9.10
C ASN A 44 10.72 -17.10 -9.56
N MET A 45 10.79 -15.82 -9.19
CA MET A 45 9.84 -14.80 -9.60
C MET A 45 10.53 -13.83 -10.55
N LYS A 46 9.76 -13.24 -11.47
CA LYS A 46 10.25 -12.14 -12.29
C LYS A 46 10.46 -10.91 -11.40
N ASP A 47 11.44 -10.08 -11.74
CA ASP A 47 11.74 -8.86 -10.98
C ASP A 47 10.54 -7.90 -10.96
N THR A 48 9.75 -7.85 -12.04
CA THR A 48 8.50 -7.07 -12.08
C THR A 48 7.51 -7.52 -11.01
N THR A 49 7.32 -8.83 -10.86
CA THR A 49 6.44 -9.40 -9.82
C THR A 49 6.99 -9.13 -8.43
N LEU A 50 8.29 -9.30 -8.21
CA LEU A 50 8.92 -9.00 -6.92
C LEU A 50 8.75 -7.52 -6.55
N ASN A 51 8.95 -6.60 -7.50
CA ASN A 51 8.78 -5.17 -7.28
C ASN A 51 7.32 -4.82 -6.96
N SER A 52 6.34 -5.38 -7.68
CA SER A 52 4.93 -5.17 -7.36
C SER A 52 4.57 -5.66 -5.97
N LEU A 53 5.03 -6.86 -5.58
CA LEU A 53 4.80 -7.39 -4.22
C LEU A 53 5.46 -6.52 -3.15
N MET A 54 6.65 -6.00 -3.43
CA MET A 54 7.37 -5.11 -2.53
C MET A 54 6.62 -3.78 -2.35
N GLN A 55 6.11 -3.19 -3.43
CA GLN A 55 5.29 -1.98 -3.38
C GLN A 55 4.03 -2.21 -2.55
N THR A 56 3.31 -3.32 -2.79
CA THR A 56 2.16 -3.66 -1.95
C THR A 56 2.57 -3.76 -0.49
N LYS A 57 3.63 -4.51 -0.16
CA LYS A 57 4.05 -4.71 1.23
C LYS A 57 4.46 -3.41 1.95
N LEU A 58 5.08 -2.46 1.24
CA LEU A 58 5.56 -1.21 1.83
C LEU A 58 4.49 -0.12 1.89
N LEU A 59 3.58 -0.09 0.92
CA LEU A 59 2.64 1.02 0.74
C LEU A 59 1.21 0.68 1.17
N SER A 60 0.84 -0.61 1.23
CA SER A 60 -0.48 -1.01 1.70
C SER A 60 -0.59 -0.91 3.22
N SER A 61 -1.80 -0.62 3.70
CA SER A 61 -2.13 -0.74 5.12
C SER A 61 -1.89 -2.17 5.62
N ASP A 62 -1.64 -2.30 6.93
CA ASP A 62 -1.47 -3.61 7.53
C ASP A 62 -2.77 -4.43 7.47
N VAL A 63 -2.63 -5.72 7.22
CA VAL A 63 -3.77 -6.64 7.06
C VAL A 63 -4.44 -6.91 8.40
N ALA A 64 -3.73 -6.79 9.53
CA ALA A 64 -4.31 -7.06 10.84
C ALA A 64 -5.47 -6.11 11.22
N GLY A 65 -5.50 -4.90 10.66
CA GLY A 65 -6.57 -3.93 10.86
C GLY A 65 -7.67 -3.97 9.79
N PHE A 66 -7.62 -4.92 8.85
CA PHE A 66 -8.60 -5.01 7.78
C PHE A 66 -9.89 -5.68 8.28
N ASP A 67 -10.99 -4.93 8.31
CA ASP A 67 -12.33 -5.46 8.59
C ASP A 67 -13.00 -5.92 7.27
N PRO A 68 -13.23 -7.23 7.08
CA PRO A 68 -13.88 -7.73 5.87
C PRO A 68 -15.41 -7.58 5.90
N ASN A 69 -16.03 -7.32 7.06
CA ASN A 69 -17.48 -7.34 7.23
C ASN A 69 -18.23 -6.39 6.29
N PRO A 70 -17.80 -5.13 6.06
CA PRO A 70 -18.49 -4.24 5.13
C PRO A 70 -18.60 -4.78 3.70
N VAL A 71 -17.56 -5.48 3.24
CA VAL A 71 -17.53 -6.09 1.89
C VAL A 71 -18.38 -7.35 1.85
N ILE A 72 -18.35 -8.15 2.91
CA ILE A 72 -19.20 -9.34 3.05
C ILE A 72 -20.68 -8.92 3.02
N ASP A 73 -21.04 -7.92 3.81
CA ASP A 73 -22.41 -7.40 3.88
C ASP A 73 -22.87 -6.87 2.51
N TYR A 74 -22.03 -6.09 1.82
CA TYR A 74 -22.31 -5.63 0.46
C TYR A 74 -22.55 -6.78 -0.51
N TRP A 75 -21.70 -7.81 -0.47
CA TRP A 75 -21.80 -8.95 -1.38
C TRP A 75 -23.05 -9.78 -1.11
N LEU A 76 -23.38 -10.01 0.16
CA LEU A 76 -24.59 -10.71 0.56
C LEU A 76 -25.83 -9.92 0.11
N VAL A 77 -25.92 -8.63 0.44
CA VAL A 77 -27.06 -7.77 0.05
C VAL A 77 -27.26 -7.77 -1.47
N ASN A 78 -26.21 -7.61 -2.26
CA ASN A 78 -26.33 -7.59 -3.72
C ASN A 78 -26.61 -8.96 -4.34
N LYS A 79 -26.04 -10.05 -3.80
CA LYS A 79 -26.36 -11.42 -4.26
C LYS A 79 -27.79 -11.83 -3.94
N PHE A 80 -28.35 -11.38 -2.81
CA PHE A 80 -29.75 -11.64 -2.48
C PHE A 80 -30.71 -10.73 -3.26
N ALA A 81 -30.31 -9.50 -3.59
CA ALA A 81 -31.10 -8.62 -4.45
C ALA A 81 -31.25 -9.15 -5.89
N GLU A 82 -30.20 -9.71 -6.48
CA GLU A 82 -30.25 -10.33 -7.81
C GLU A 82 -31.11 -11.61 -7.83
N ASN A 83 -31.10 -12.40 -6.74
CA ASN A 83 -31.87 -13.64 -6.66
C ASN A 83 -33.34 -13.45 -6.22
N SER A 84 -33.70 -12.30 -5.64
CA SER A 84 -35.09 -12.00 -5.24
C SER A 84 -36.01 -11.68 -6.44
N LEU A 85 -35.45 -11.38 -7.61
CA LEU A 85 -36.21 -11.19 -8.86
C LEU A 85 -36.61 -12.51 -9.54
N LEU A 86 -36.14 -13.66 -9.04
CA LEU A 86 -36.45 -15.00 -9.58
C LEU A 86 -37.39 -15.82 -8.69
N ILE A 87 -37.91 -15.26 -7.60
CA ILE A 87 -38.86 -15.96 -6.69
C ILE A 87 -40.33 -15.59 -6.99
N PHE A 88 -40.59 -14.78 -8.04
CA PHE A 88 -41.94 -14.37 -8.45
C PHE A 88 -42.36 -14.82 -9.87
N ILE A 89 -41.82 -15.94 -10.38
CA ILE A 89 -42.36 -16.62 -11.58
C ILE A 89 -42.53 -18.11 -11.28
#